data_AF-A0A6G4WW68-F1
#
_entry.id   AF-A0A6G4WW68-F1
#
_cell.length_a   1.000
_cell.length_b   1.000
_cell.length_c   1.000
_cell.angle_alpha   90.00
_cell.angle_beta   90.00
_cell.angle_gamma   90.00
#
_symmetry.space_group_name_H-M   'P 1'
#
loop_
_entity.id
_entity.type
_entity.pdbx_description
1 polymer ?
#
loop_
_entity_poly.entity_id
_entity_poly.type
_entity_poly.pdbx_seq_one_letter_code
_entity_poly.pdbx_strand_id
1 'polypeptide(L)'
;GAGAGTGTGGTAAGPASGAAAVTVVERADDTGGHPDVVPPVRLDLARSLTLLGILSLVAGALFFDLNVGLTALTVAAVLALVSPKSAEGAAEKCAWTTVLLVCGIVTYVNLLQHLGTVDWLGEKVSAIEAPLLAALLICLIAAVVAAFASTTGILGALIPLAVPLLQDGRLGALTLISAMAICASVVDSSPFSTSGALVAANTPEEQRDYVFRSLMTWGFALIPLAPLTACAVLVLPGW
;
A
#
# COMPACT_ATOMS: atom_id res chain seq x y z
N GLY A 1 62.10 6.22 -14.18
CA GLY A 1 60.83 5.94 -14.85
C GLY A 1 60.60 4.45 -14.84
N ALA A 2 59.51 4.01 -14.21
CA ALA A 2 59.04 2.62 -14.23
C ALA A 2 57.51 2.68 -14.12
N GLY A 3 56.83 2.00 -15.05
CA GLY A 3 55.38 2.00 -15.20
C GLY A 3 54.72 0.68 -14.77
N ALA A 4 53.52 0.48 -15.33
CA ALA A 4 52.51 -0.57 -15.08
C ALA A 4 51.62 -0.28 -13.86
N GLY A 5 50.28 -0.22 -13.92
CA GLY A 5 49.32 -0.74 -14.89
C GLY A 5 48.41 -1.74 -14.18
N THR A 6 47.17 -1.35 -13.86
CA THR A 6 46.00 -2.17 -13.44
C THR A 6 44.85 -1.17 -13.27
N GLY A 7 43.60 -1.38 -13.65
CA GLY A 7 42.83 -2.56 -14.00
C GLY A 7 41.39 -2.24 -13.58
N THR A 8 40.51 -2.07 -14.58
CA THR A 8 39.06 -1.86 -14.45
C THR A 8 38.38 -2.97 -13.65
N GLY A 9 37.46 -2.63 -12.73
CA GLY A 9 36.63 -3.58 -12.00
C GLY A 9 35.32 -2.92 -11.56
N GLY A 10 34.19 -3.46 -12.02
CA GLY A 10 32.89 -2.80 -12.07
C GLY A 10 32.20 -2.56 -10.73
N THR A 11 31.49 -1.44 -10.65
CA THR A 11 30.52 -1.12 -9.61
C THR A 11 29.27 -1.97 -9.84
N ALA A 12 29.11 -3.03 -9.04
CA ALA A 12 27.89 -3.80 -8.96
C ALA A 12 26.77 -2.92 -8.36
N ALA A 13 25.69 -2.74 -9.12
CA ALA A 13 24.45 -2.16 -8.64
C ALA A 13 23.84 -3.07 -7.56
N GLY A 14 23.75 -2.58 -6.32
CA GLY A 14 23.02 -3.25 -5.25
C GLY A 14 21.50 -3.16 -5.46
N PRO A 15 20.71 -4.12 -4.93
CA PRO A 15 19.28 -4.19 -5.20
C PRO A 15 18.54 -3.04 -4.50
N ALA A 16 17.71 -2.34 -5.28
CA ALA A 16 16.79 -1.32 -4.79
C ALA A 16 15.69 -1.99 -3.94
N SER A 17 15.84 -1.94 -2.62
CA SER A 17 14.79 -2.31 -1.67
C SER A 17 13.71 -1.23 -1.68
N GLY A 18 12.57 -1.53 -2.30
CA GLY A 18 11.40 -0.66 -2.42
C GLY A 18 10.57 -0.56 -1.13
N ALA A 19 11.21 -0.27 0.01
CA ALA A 19 10.50 0.25 1.16
C ALA A 19 10.35 1.77 0.95
N ALA A 20 9.12 2.26 0.81
CA ALA A 20 8.84 3.68 0.79
C ALA A 20 9.29 4.28 2.14
N ALA A 21 10.53 4.77 2.17
CA ALA A 21 11.08 5.49 3.30
C ALA A 21 10.33 6.82 3.42
N VAL A 22 9.38 6.88 4.34
CA VAL A 22 8.85 8.15 4.82
C VAL A 22 10.01 8.87 5.48
N THR A 23 10.46 9.97 4.88
CA THR A 23 11.46 10.87 5.44
C THR A 23 10.93 11.39 6.76
N VAL A 24 11.48 10.88 7.86
CA VAL A 24 11.26 11.44 9.20
C VAL A 24 11.80 12.87 9.16
N VAL A 25 10.94 13.84 9.44
CA VAL A 25 11.37 15.23 9.67
C VAL A 25 12.25 15.21 10.92
N GLU A 26 13.56 15.26 10.74
CA GLU A 26 14.48 15.53 11.83
C GLU A 26 14.20 16.96 12.32
N ARG A 27 13.56 17.06 13.48
CA ARG A 27 13.41 18.33 14.18
C ARG A 27 14.82 18.72 14.63
N ALA A 28 15.36 19.78 14.04
CA ALA A 28 16.61 20.38 14.52
C ALA A 28 16.43 20.70 16.01
N ASP A 29 17.18 19.99 16.84
CA ASP A 29 17.21 20.16 18.28
C ASP A 29 17.85 21.52 18.57
N ASP A 30 17.06 22.47 19.07
CA ASP A 30 17.58 23.71 19.64
C ASP A 30 17.54 23.58 21.16
N THR A 31 18.73 23.67 21.73
CA THR A 31 19.13 23.40 23.11
C THR A 31 18.25 24.09 24.16
N GLY A 32 17.70 23.35 25.12
CA GLY A 32 17.23 23.92 26.40
C GLY A 32 16.02 23.20 27.00
N GLY A 33 16.25 22.42 28.06
CA GLY A 33 15.24 21.60 28.70
C GLY A 33 14.07 22.35 29.33
N HIS A 34 12.86 22.02 28.89
CA HIS A 34 11.60 22.07 29.62
C HIS A 34 10.73 20.89 29.16
N PRO A 35 9.92 20.25 30.03
CA PRO A 35 9.07 19.13 29.63
C PRO A 35 8.14 19.60 28.50
N ASP A 36 8.19 18.91 27.36
CA ASP A 36 7.42 19.19 26.15
C ASP A 36 5.92 19.26 26.45
N VAL A 37 5.42 20.47 26.68
CA VAL A 37 3.99 20.76 26.58
C VAL A 37 3.68 20.77 25.10
N VAL A 38 3.22 19.64 24.56
CA VAL A 38 2.70 19.57 23.18
C VAL A 38 1.62 20.66 23.05
N PRO A 39 1.84 21.71 22.23
CA PRO A 39 0.90 22.81 22.15
C PRO A 39 -0.48 22.29 21.70
N PRO A 40 -1.58 22.82 22.26
CA PRO A 40 -2.90 22.31 21.97
C PRO A 40 -3.20 22.43 20.48
N VAL A 41 -3.64 21.32 19.89
CA VAL A 41 -4.07 21.25 18.49
C VAL A 41 -5.26 22.21 18.30
N ARG A 42 -5.05 23.31 17.57
CA ARG A 42 -6.12 24.28 17.23
C ARG A 42 -6.53 24.15 15.77
N LEU A 43 -7.81 24.40 15.51
CA LEU A 43 -8.35 24.51 14.17
C LEU A 43 -7.93 25.86 13.58
N ASP A 44 -6.84 25.86 12.85
CA ASP A 44 -6.48 26.97 11.96
C ASP A 44 -7.23 26.86 10.63
N LEU A 45 -7.39 27.97 9.94
CA LEU A 45 -8.07 28.10 8.65
C LEU A 45 -7.53 27.10 7.64
N ALA A 46 -6.20 26.94 7.56
CA ALA A 46 -5.56 25.96 6.68
C ALA A 46 -6.03 24.52 6.97
N ARG A 47 -6.05 24.10 8.23
CA ARG A 47 -6.49 22.75 8.64
C ARG A 47 -7.99 22.55 8.39
N SER A 48 -8.81 23.58 8.63
CA SER A 48 -10.24 23.53 8.34
C SER A 48 -10.52 23.35 6.84
N LEU A 49 -9.73 24.01 5.99
CA LEU A 49 -9.85 23.92 4.55
C LEU A 49 -9.41 22.54 4.02
N THR A 50 -8.37 21.95 4.60
CA THR A 50 -7.96 20.57 4.28
C THR A 50 -9.00 19.55 4.69
N LEU A 51 -9.58 19.68 5.90
CA LEU A 51 -10.68 18.82 6.34
C LEU A 51 -11.89 18.92 5.42
N LEU A 52 -12.25 20.14 5.01
CA LEU A 52 -13.34 20.38 4.07
C LEU A 52 -13.03 19.80 2.69
N GLY A 53 -11.79 19.92 2.21
CA GLY A 53 -11.33 19.31 0.97
C GLY A 53 -11.44 17.78 0.99
N ILE A 54 -10.99 17.13 2.07
CA ILE A 54 -11.14 15.68 2.26
C ILE A 54 -12.61 15.27 2.30
N LEU A 55 -13.45 16.01 3.06
CA LEU A 55 -14.87 15.72 3.15
C LEU A 55 -15.57 15.87 1.78
N SER A 56 -15.22 16.92 1.04
CA SER A 56 -15.73 17.15 -0.31
C SER A 56 -15.30 16.06 -1.28
N LEU A 57 -14.07 15.56 -1.18
CA LEU A 57 -13.59 14.43 -1.98
C LEU A 57 -14.41 13.17 -1.69
N VAL A 58 -14.58 12.83 -0.41
CA VAL A 58 -15.33 11.63 0.02
C VAL A 58 -16.79 11.73 -0.40
N ALA A 59 -17.43 12.88 -0.16
CA ALA A 59 -18.82 13.10 -0.56
C ALA A 59 -19.00 13.07 -2.09
N GLY A 60 -18.07 13.69 -2.82
CA GLY A 60 -18.02 13.68 -4.28
C GLY A 60 -17.91 12.27 -4.86
N ALA A 61 -17.03 11.44 -4.29
CA ALA A 61 -16.83 10.08 -4.73
C ALA A 61 -18.03 9.16 -4.41
N LEU A 62 -18.61 9.28 -3.20
CA LEU A 62 -19.64 8.34 -2.72
C LEU A 62 -21.06 8.69 -3.17
N PHE A 63 -21.41 9.98 -3.25
CA PHE A 63 -22.79 10.41 -3.54
C PHE A 63 -22.98 10.93 -4.97
N PHE A 64 -21.90 11.34 -5.63
CA PHE A 64 -21.94 11.97 -6.95
C PHE A 64 -21.15 11.19 -8.02
N ASP A 65 -20.62 10.00 -7.68
CA ASP A 65 -19.81 9.14 -8.55
C ASP A 65 -18.66 9.89 -9.26
N LEU A 66 -18.11 10.92 -8.61
CA LEU A 66 -17.03 11.71 -9.20
C LEU A 66 -15.74 10.90 -9.26
N ASN A 67 -14.99 11.06 -10.36
CA ASN A 67 -13.67 10.44 -10.50
C ASN A 67 -12.77 10.93 -9.37
N VAL A 68 -12.33 9.99 -8.53
CA VAL A 68 -11.55 10.28 -7.32
C VAL A 68 -10.25 11.02 -7.64
N GLY A 69 -9.56 10.64 -8.72
CA GLY A 69 -8.32 11.26 -9.15
C GLY A 69 -8.51 12.71 -9.59
N LEU A 70 -9.48 12.97 -10.46
CA LEU A 70 -9.80 14.33 -10.91
C LEU A 70 -10.27 15.22 -9.76
N THR A 71 -11.10 14.68 -8.87
CA THR A 71 -11.61 15.38 -7.70
C THR A 71 -10.48 15.73 -6.74
N ALA A 72 -9.55 14.79 -6.50
CA ALA A 72 -8.36 15.03 -5.68
C ALA A 72 -7.47 16.13 -6.25
N LEU A 73 -7.21 16.11 -7.57
CA LEU A 73 -6.42 17.15 -8.24
C LEU A 73 -7.10 18.52 -8.16
N THR A 74 -8.42 18.56 -8.31
CA THR A 74 -9.20 19.79 -8.21
C THR A 74 -9.15 20.37 -6.80
N VAL A 75 -9.37 19.53 -5.78
CA VAL A 75 -9.26 19.92 -4.37
C VAL A 75 -7.84 20.41 -4.06
N ALA A 76 -6.80 19.70 -4.50
CA ALA A 76 -5.42 20.10 -4.32
C ALA A 76 -5.11 21.45 -4.98
N ALA A 77 -5.60 21.68 -6.22
CA ALA A 77 -5.45 22.95 -6.92
C ALA A 77 -6.13 24.10 -6.19
N VAL A 78 -7.37 23.91 -5.72
CA VAL A 78 -8.10 24.91 -4.93
C VAL A 78 -7.36 25.24 -3.63
N LEU A 79 -6.88 24.21 -2.90
CA LEU A 79 -6.09 24.43 -1.68
C LEU A 79 -4.77 25.15 -1.96
N ALA A 80 -4.11 24.86 -3.07
CA ALA A 80 -2.87 25.54 -3.47
C ALA A 80 -3.11 27.02 -3.79
N LEU A 81 -4.26 27.37 -4.36
CA LEU A 81 -4.63 28.77 -4.63
C LEU A 81 -4.95 29.55 -3.36
N VAL A 82 -5.66 28.93 -2.40
CA VAL A 82 -6.07 29.59 -1.14
C VAL A 82 -4.94 29.63 -0.13
N SER A 83 -4.08 28.61 -0.11
CA SER A 83 -2.96 28.48 0.81
C SER A 83 -1.69 27.99 0.07
N PRO A 84 -0.96 28.88 -0.62
CA PRO A 84 0.23 28.53 -1.38
C PRO A 84 1.33 27.90 -0.53
N LYS A 85 1.46 28.38 0.72
CA LYS A 85 2.42 27.83 1.70
C LYS A 85 2.19 26.36 2.01
N SER A 86 0.94 25.87 1.95
CA SER A 86 0.66 24.43 2.15
C SER A 86 0.93 23.58 0.90
N ALA A 87 1.04 24.19 -0.27
CA ALA A 87 1.35 23.49 -1.53
C ALA A 87 2.86 23.34 -1.77
N GLU A 88 3.68 24.19 -1.14
CA GLU A 88 5.14 24.11 -1.21
C GLU A 88 5.64 22.76 -0.69
N GLY A 89 6.36 22.01 -1.52
CA GLY A 89 6.83 20.65 -1.22
C GLY A 89 5.73 19.59 -1.10
N ALA A 90 4.46 19.91 -1.40
CA ALA A 90 3.37 18.93 -1.29
C ALA A 90 3.49 17.79 -2.33
N ALA A 91 3.94 18.11 -3.55
CA ALA A 91 4.15 17.12 -4.60
C ALA A 91 5.27 16.12 -4.26
N GLU A 92 6.29 16.53 -3.50
CA GLU A 92 7.39 15.65 -3.06
C GLU A 92 6.91 14.64 -2.01
N LYS A 93 5.84 14.96 -1.29
CA LYS A 93 5.20 14.08 -0.31
C LYS A 93 4.26 13.05 -0.94
N CYS A 94 4.03 13.10 -2.25
CA CYS A 94 3.26 12.09 -2.95
C CYS A 94 4.04 10.77 -3.03
N ALA A 95 3.35 9.64 -2.81
CA ALA A 95 3.93 8.31 -2.92
C ALA A 95 4.14 7.89 -4.40
N TRP A 96 5.03 8.58 -5.12
CA TRP A 96 5.28 8.37 -6.56
C TRP A 96 5.64 6.93 -6.90
N THR A 97 6.42 6.26 -6.04
CA THR A 97 6.75 4.84 -6.20
C THR A 97 5.51 3.97 -6.29
N THR A 98 4.51 4.22 -5.44
CA THR A 98 3.23 3.48 -5.45
C THR A 98 2.45 3.77 -6.72
N VAL A 99 2.37 5.05 -7.14
CA VAL A 99 1.67 5.43 -8.37
C VAL A 99 2.31 4.79 -9.60
N LEU A 100 3.63 4.85 -9.72
CA LEU A 100 4.39 4.25 -10.82
C LEU A 100 4.27 2.71 -10.83
N LEU A 101 4.28 2.07 -9.66
CA LEU A 101 4.07 0.63 -9.54
C LEU A 101 2.68 0.22 -10.05
N VAL A 102 1.62 0.90 -9.59
CA VAL A 102 0.24 0.63 -10.03
C VAL A 102 0.07 0.92 -11.52
N CYS A 103 0.67 1.99 -12.02
CA CYS A 103 0.67 2.28 -13.46
C CYS A 103 1.37 1.17 -14.28
N GLY A 104 2.56 0.75 -13.83
CA GLY A 104 3.34 -0.29 -14.50
C GLY A 104 2.64 -1.64 -14.53
N ILE A 105 2.02 -2.06 -13.41
CA ILE A 105 1.31 -3.34 -13.37
C ILE A 105 0.01 -3.32 -14.16
N VAL A 106 -0.76 -2.22 -14.14
CA VAL A 106 -1.94 -2.06 -15.01
C VAL A 106 -1.53 -2.13 -16.48
N THR A 107 -0.42 -1.48 -16.85
CA THR A 107 0.12 -1.54 -18.22
C THR A 107 0.56 -2.95 -18.59
N TYR A 108 1.27 -3.64 -17.70
CA TYR A 108 1.73 -5.02 -17.91
C TYR A 108 0.56 -6.00 -18.03
N VAL A 109 -0.45 -5.89 -17.17
CA VAL A 109 -1.66 -6.71 -17.26
C VAL A 109 -2.41 -6.43 -18.54
N ASN A 110 -2.52 -5.16 -18.96
CA ASN A 110 -3.11 -4.81 -20.25
C ASN A 110 -2.34 -5.44 -21.42
N LEU A 111 -1.00 -5.46 -21.37
CA LEU A 111 -0.18 -6.15 -22.36
C LEU A 111 -0.43 -7.67 -22.36
N LEU A 112 -0.49 -8.31 -21.20
CA LEU A 112 -0.79 -9.74 -21.10
C LEU A 112 -2.19 -10.09 -21.61
N GLN A 113 -3.17 -9.21 -21.39
CA GLN A 113 -4.51 -9.32 -21.98
C GLN A 113 -4.44 -9.17 -23.50
N HIS A 114 -3.73 -8.17 -24.01
CA HIS A 114 -3.59 -7.95 -25.45
C HIS A 114 -2.90 -9.12 -26.17
N LEU A 115 -1.98 -9.80 -25.50
CA LEU A 115 -1.31 -11.01 -26.00
C LEU A 115 -2.14 -12.30 -25.82
N GLY A 116 -3.35 -12.22 -25.25
CA GLY A 116 -4.21 -13.38 -24.97
C GLY A 116 -3.66 -14.33 -23.89
N THR A 117 -2.63 -13.92 -23.15
CA THR A 117 -2.05 -14.75 -22.07
C THR A 117 -3.04 -14.92 -20.92
N VAL A 118 -3.84 -13.88 -20.65
CA VAL A 118 -4.89 -13.90 -19.66
C VAL A 118 -6.02 -14.87 -20.04
N ASP A 119 -6.46 -14.84 -21.29
CA ASP A 119 -7.51 -15.75 -21.79
C ASP A 119 -7.01 -17.20 -21.78
N TRP A 120 -5.77 -17.43 -22.22
CA TRP A 120 -5.13 -18.75 -22.15
C TRP A 120 -5.04 -19.28 -20.72
N LEU A 121 -4.66 -18.42 -19.76
CA LEU A 121 -4.62 -18.80 -18.35
C LEU A 121 -6.02 -19.08 -17.80
N GLY A 122 -7.01 -18.28 -18.19
CA GLY A 122 -8.43 -18.51 -17.90
C GLY A 122 -8.85 -19.90 -18.34
N GLU A 123 -8.69 -20.24 -19.62
CA GLU A 123 -9.04 -21.57 -20.15
C GLU A 123 -8.34 -22.73 -19.41
N LYS A 124 -7.06 -22.55 -19.02
CA LYS A 124 -6.32 -23.55 -18.26
C LYS A 124 -6.80 -23.66 -16.81
N VAL A 125 -7.17 -22.56 -16.18
CA VAL A 125 -7.70 -22.53 -14.81
C VAL A 125 -9.14 -23.04 -14.78
N SER A 126 -9.97 -22.78 -15.79
CA SER A 126 -11.31 -23.37 -15.90
C SER A 126 -11.26 -24.90 -15.98
N ALA A 127 -10.17 -25.45 -16.54
CA ALA A 127 -9.91 -26.89 -16.54
C ALA A 127 -9.39 -27.42 -15.19
N ILE A 128 -8.94 -26.54 -14.28
CA ILE A 128 -8.54 -26.88 -12.92
C ILE A 128 -9.77 -26.74 -12.01
N GLU A 129 -10.19 -27.83 -11.38
CA GLU A 129 -11.38 -27.85 -10.51
C GLU A 129 -11.18 -27.14 -9.15
N ALA A 130 -10.21 -26.21 -9.02
CA ALA A 130 -9.85 -25.56 -7.76
C ALA A 130 -9.80 -24.02 -7.77
N PRO A 131 -10.83 -23.28 -8.23
CA PRO A 131 -10.87 -21.81 -8.13
C PRO A 131 -10.78 -21.30 -6.69
N LEU A 132 -11.22 -22.10 -5.71
CA LEU A 132 -11.08 -21.78 -4.29
C LEU A 132 -9.61 -21.74 -3.87
N LEU A 133 -8.77 -22.61 -4.44
CA LEU A 133 -7.33 -22.62 -4.21
C LEU A 133 -6.67 -21.40 -4.86
N ALA A 134 -7.10 -21.00 -6.06
CA ALA A 134 -6.61 -19.78 -6.70
C ALA A 134 -6.96 -18.53 -5.86
N ALA A 135 -8.20 -18.45 -5.35
CA ALA A 135 -8.63 -17.39 -4.44
C ALA A 135 -7.81 -17.37 -3.13
N LEU A 136 -7.53 -18.54 -2.56
CA LEU A 136 -6.68 -18.66 -1.37
C LEU A 136 -5.25 -18.20 -1.65
N LEU A 137 -4.66 -18.60 -2.78
CA LEU A 137 -3.30 -18.24 -3.17
C LEU A 137 -3.16 -16.74 -3.41
N ILE A 138 -4.10 -16.10 -4.10
CA ILE A 138 -4.03 -14.66 -4.32
C ILE A 138 -4.20 -13.87 -3.01
N CYS A 139 -5.06 -14.35 -2.09
CA CYS A 139 -5.16 -13.78 -0.74
C CYS A 139 -3.89 -13.98 0.08
N LEU A 140 -3.23 -15.14 -0.05
CA LEU A 140 -1.95 -15.42 0.59
C LEU A 140 -0.84 -14.50 0.06
N ILE A 141 -0.77 -14.30 -1.26
CA ILE A 141 0.18 -13.35 -1.86
C ILE A 141 -0.10 -11.94 -1.35
N ALA A 142 -1.37 -11.53 -1.26
CA ALA A 142 -1.74 -10.24 -0.70
C ALA A 142 -1.23 -10.08 0.75
N ALA A 143 -1.43 -11.09 1.59
CA ALA A 143 -0.98 -11.09 2.99
C ALA A 143 0.55 -11.05 3.12
N VAL A 144 1.26 -11.95 2.42
CA VAL A 144 2.73 -12.05 2.49
C VAL A 144 3.39 -10.75 2.02
N VAL A 145 2.95 -10.21 0.89
CA VAL A 145 3.59 -9.02 0.31
C VAL A 145 3.20 -7.77 1.10
N ALA A 146 1.96 -7.66 1.60
CA ALA A 146 1.55 -6.54 2.45
C ALA A 146 2.35 -6.44 3.76
N ALA A 147 2.89 -7.55 4.28
CA ALA A 147 3.73 -7.54 5.47
C ALA A 147 4.98 -6.66 5.33
N PHE A 148 5.47 -6.46 4.10
CA PHE A 148 6.73 -5.77 3.81
C PHE A 148 6.58 -4.59 2.85
N ALA A 149 5.43 -4.47 2.20
CA ALA A 149 5.19 -3.49 1.15
C ALA A 149 4.02 -2.57 1.50
N SER A 150 3.61 -1.73 0.55
CA SER A 150 2.43 -0.90 0.68
C SER A 150 1.15 -1.70 0.40
N THR A 151 0.21 -1.71 1.34
CA THR A 151 -1.14 -2.27 1.17
C THR A 151 -1.84 -1.72 -0.08
N THR A 152 -1.71 -0.43 -0.37
CA THR A 152 -2.31 0.18 -1.57
C THR A 152 -1.62 -0.29 -2.86
N GLY A 153 -0.29 -0.40 -2.86
CA GLY A 153 0.47 -0.87 -4.01
C GLY A 153 0.17 -2.33 -4.35
N ILE A 154 0.09 -3.20 -3.34
CA ILE A 154 -0.21 -4.63 -3.56
C ILE A 154 -1.64 -4.84 -4.04
N LEU A 155 -2.63 -4.10 -3.53
CA LEU A 155 -4.01 -4.22 -4.02
C LEU A 155 -4.13 -3.69 -5.46
N GLY A 156 -3.45 -2.60 -5.80
CA GLY A 156 -3.40 -2.11 -7.18
C GLY A 156 -2.75 -3.11 -8.15
N ALA A 157 -1.85 -3.97 -7.66
CA ALA A 157 -1.24 -5.05 -8.42
C ALA A 157 -2.12 -6.30 -8.55
N LEU A 158 -2.75 -6.73 -7.45
CA LEU A 158 -3.49 -7.99 -7.39
C LEU A 158 -4.91 -7.89 -7.93
N ILE A 159 -5.56 -6.73 -7.85
CA ILE A 159 -6.94 -6.57 -8.35
C ILE A 159 -7.02 -6.85 -9.87
N PRO A 160 -6.17 -6.27 -10.74
CA PRO A 160 -6.17 -6.60 -12.16
C PRO A 160 -5.85 -8.08 -12.43
N LEU A 161 -5.00 -8.70 -11.59
CA LEU A 161 -4.67 -10.13 -11.67
C LEU A 161 -5.82 -11.03 -11.20
N ALA A 162 -6.75 -10.52 -10.39
CA ALA A 162 -7.94 -11.23 -9.96
C ALA A 162 -9.05 -11.24 -11.03
N VAL A 163 -9.07 -10.26 -11.95
CA VAL A 163 -10.08 -10.16 -13.03
C VAL A 163 -10.27 -11.47 -13.80
N PRO A 164 -9.21 -12.17 -14.26
CA PRO A 164 -9.35 -13.43 -14.99
C PRO A 164 -10.00 -14.53 -14.16
N LEU A 165 -9.70 -14.58 -12.85
CA LEU A 165 -10.31 -15.55 -11.93
C LEU A 165 -11.80 -15.30 -11.72
N LEU A 166 -12.25 -14.05 -11.92
CA LEU A 166 -13.64 -13.63 -11.78
C LEU A 166 -14.45 -13.85 -13.06
N GLN A 167 -13.80 -13.95 -14.22
CA GLN A 167 -14.49 -14.14 -15.51
C GLN A 167 -15.18 -15.50 -15.63
N ASP A 168 -14.69 -16.53 -14.92
CA ASP A 168 -15.31 -17.85 -14.86
C ASP A 168 -16.64 -17.86 -14.09
N GLY A 169 -16.99 -16.78 -13.38
CA GLY A 169 -18.26 -16.64 -12.66
C GLY A 169 -18.41 -17.49 -11.39
N ARG A 170 -17.43 -18.36 -11.09
CA ARG A 170 -17.40 -19.22 -9.89
C ARG A 170 -17.00 -18.47 -8.62
N LEU A 171 -16.50 -17.24 -8.74
CA LEU A 171 -16.04 -16.40 -7.63
C LEU A 171 -16.74 -15.05 -7.71
N GLY A 172 -17.27 -14.59 -6.58
CA GLY A 172 -17.84 -13.23 -6.48
C GLY A 172 -16.75 -12.17 -6.49
N ALA A 173 -16.86 -11.18 -7.39
CA ALA A 173 -15.91 -10.06 -7.46
C ALA A 173 -15.79 -9.32 -6.12
N LEU A 174 -16.94 -9.01 -5.50
CA LEU A 174 -16.98 -8.30 -4.23
C LEU A 174 -16.33 -9.13 -3.11
N THR A 175 -16.60 -10.43 -3.03
CA THR A 175 -16.11 -11.29 -1.95
C THR A 175 -14.61 -11.55 -2.07
N LEU A 176 -14.11 -11.79 -3.28
CA LEU A 176 -12.67 -11.97 -3.52
C LEU A 176 -11.88 -10.69 -3.26
N ILE A 177 -12.34 -9.55 -3.79
CA ILE A 177 -11.65 -8.27 -3.58
C ILE A 177 -11.68 -7.87 -2.10
N SER A 178 -12.81 -8.07 -1.42
CA SER A 178 -12.91 -7.83 0.03
C SER A 178 -11.98 -8.75 0.83
N ALA A 179 -11.90 -10.04 0.47
CA ALA A 179 -10.99 -10.98 1.12
C ALA A 179 -9.52 -10.56 0.94
N MET A 180 -9.11 -10.19 -0.28
CA MET A 180 -7.76 -9.66 -0.53
C MET A 180 -7.48 -8.39 0.28
N ALA A 181 -8.44 -7.45 0.34
CA ALA A 181 -8.29 -6.22 1.10
C ALA A 181 -8.11 -6.48 2.59
N ILE A 182 -8.89 -7.41 3.17
CA ILE A 182 -8.75 -7.82 4.57
C ILE A 182 -7.39 -8.48 4.81
N CYS A 183 -6.98 -9.41 3.94
CA CYS A 183 -5.69 -10.10 4.06
C CYS A 183 -4.50 -9.14 4.04
N ALA A 184 -4.53 -8.15 3.13
CA ALA A 184 -3.49 -7.14 3.04
C ALA A 184 -3.50 -6.21 4.28
N SER A 185 -4.67 -5.72 4.67
CA SER A 185 -4.79 -4.72 5.76
C SER A 185 -4.46 -5.30 7.14
N VAL A 186 -4.88 -6.53 7.41
CA VAL A 186 -4.67 -7.20 8.70
C VAL A 186 -3.24 -7.71 8.85
N VAL A 187 -2.40 -7.71 7.81
CA VAL A 187 -0.96 -8.01 7.97
C VAL A 187 -0.11 -6.72 7.98
N ASP A 188 -0.68 -5.57 7.58
CA ASP A 188 -0.02 -4.27 7.52
C ASP A 188 0.43 -3.69 8.87
N SER A 189 -0.01 -4.25 10.01
CA SER A 189 0.57 -3.87 11.33
C SER A 189 1.85 -4.64 11.67
N SER A 190 2.38 -5.43 10.73
CA SER A 190 3.74 -5.98 10.76
C SER A 190 4.79 -4.91 11.12
N PRO A 191 5.84 -5.25 11.90
CA PRO A 191 6.90 -4.30 12.25
C PRO A 191 7.73 -3.86 11.04
N PHE A 192 7.56 -4.52 9.89
CA PHE A 192 8.23 -4.18 8.63
C PHE A 192 7.38 -3.29 7.72
N SER A 193 6.09 -3.13 7.99
CA SER A 193 5.23 -2.17 7.27
C SER A 193 5.42 -0.77 7.87
N THR A 194 5.12 0.26 7.07
CA THR A 194 5.15 1.66 7.48
C THR A 194 4.35 1.89 8.77
N SER A 195 3.15 1.31 8.86
CA SER A 195 2.26 1.46 10.02
C SER A 195 2.87 0.84 11.29
N GLY A 196 3.36 -0.40 11.22
CA GLY A 196 3.94 -1.08 12.38
C GLY A 196 5.33 -0.57 12.76
N ALA A 197 6.14 -0.11 11.81
CA ALA A 197 7.42 0.53 12.07
C ALA A 197 7.25 1.83 12.87
N LEU A 198 6.23 2.64 12.54
CA LEU A 198 5.90 3.85 13.31
C LEU A 198 5.49 3.51 14.74
N VAL A 199 4.67 2.46 14.94
CA VAL A 199 4.29 2.01 16.28
C VAL A 199 5.52 1.57 17.08
N ALA A 200 6.41 0.77 16.48
CA ALA A 200 7.64 0.33 17.13
C ALA A 200 8.58 1.49 17.46
N ALA A 201 8.70 2.50 16.58
CA ALA A 201 9.54 3.67 16.79
C ALA A 201 9.01 4.61 17.89
N ASN A 202 7.69 4.72 18.04
CA ASN A 202 7.04 5.56 19.07
C ASN A 202 6.84 4.83 20.41
N THR A 203 7.25 3.57 20.52
CA THR A 203 7.12 2.79 21.76
C THR A 203 8.21 3.20 22.76
N PRO A 204 7.88 3.39 24.06
CA PRO A 204 8.87 3.63 25.12
C PRO A 204 9.97 2.56 25.13
N GLU A 205 11.20 2.95 25.46
CA GLU A 205 12.36 2.04 25.35
C GLU A 205 12.19 0.75 26.15
N GLU A 206 11.57 0.85 27.33
CA GLU A 206 11.27 -0.28 28.22
C GLU A 206 10.35 -1.35 27.57
N GLN A 207 9.55 -0.96 26.57
CA GLN A 207 8.53 -1.82 25.93
C GLN A 207 8.85 -2.15 24.47
N ARG A 208 9.89 -1.55 23.87
CA ARG A 208 10.19 -1.66 22.44
C ARG A 208 10.37 -3.11 21.99
N ASP A 209 11.12 -3.90 22.73
CA ASP A 209 11.38 -5.30 22.40
C ASP A 209 10.11 -6.16 22.48
N TYR A 210 9.27 -5.91 23.49
CA TYR A 210 7.98 -6.59 23.64
C TYR A 210 7.02 -6.25 22.50
N VAL A 211 6.89 -4.97 22.16
CA VAL A 211 6.02 -4.52 21.07
C VAL A 211 6.53 -5.04 19.74
N PHE A 212 7.82 -4.92 19.44
CA PHE A 212 8.40 -5.43 18.19
C PHE A 212 8.12 -6.93 18.01
N ARG A 213 8.35 -7.73 19.06
CA ARG A 213 8.13 -9.18 19.02
C ARG A 213 6.64 -9.53 18.95
N SER A 214 5.78 -8.75 19.59
CA SER A 214 4.32 -8.88 19.47
C SER A 214 3.84 -8.60 18.04
N LEU A 215 4.28 -7.50 17.43
CA LEU A 215 3.96 -7.16 16.04
C LEU A 215 4.49 -8.21 15.06
N MET A 216 5.70 -8.73 15.30
CA MET A 216 6.29 -9.78 14.47
C MET A 216 5.49 -11.08 14.56
N THR A 217 5.15 -11.51 15.77
CA THR A 217 4.34 -12.73 16.00
C THR A 217 2.94 -12.58 15.40
N TRP A 218 2.32 -11.41 15.57
CA TRP A 218 1.02 -11.08 15.02
C TRP A 218 1.03 -11.11 13.49
N GLY A 219 1.99 -10.44 12.85
CA GLY A 219 2.12 -10.39 11.40
C GLY A 219 2.34 -11.78 10.79
N PHE A 220 3.30 -12.54 11.32
CA PHE A 220 3.57 -13.90 10.82
C PHE A 220 2.42 -14.89 11.07
N ALA A 221 1.69 -14.76 12.18
CA ALA A 221 0.52 -15.61 12.44
C ALA A 221 -0.64 -15.30 11.48
N LEU A 222 -0.82 -14.04 11.09
CA LEU A 222 -1.90 -13.62 10.22
C LEU A 222 -1.65 -13.87 8.73
N ILE A 223 -0.39 -14.05 8.31
CA ILE A 223 -0.05 -14.45 6.94
C ILE A 223 -0.85 -15.68 6.46
N PRO A 224 -0.88 -16.81 7.20
CA PRO A 224 -1.73 -17.94 6.82
C PRO A 224 -3.17 -17.80 7.34
N LEU A 225 -3.37 -17.20 8.51
CA LEU A 225 -4.68 -17.19 9.16
C LEU A 225 -5.68 -16.25 8.47
N ALA A 226 -5.24 -15.08 8.01
CA ALA A 226 -6.12 -14.12 7.35
C ALA A 226 -6.65 -14.65 6.00
N PRO A 227 -5.84 -15.21 5.08
CA PRO A 227 -6.35 -15.85 3.86
C PRO A 227 -7.31 -17.00 4.14
N LEU A 228 -6.98 -17.89 5.08
CA LEU A 228 -7.84 -19.03 5.42
C LEU A 228 -9.19 -18.55 5.95
N THR A 229 -9.19 -17.59 6.88
CA THR A 229 -10.43 -17.08 7.49
C THR A 229 -11.23 -16.22 6.51
N ALA A 230 -10.60 -15.33 5.76
CA ALA A 230 -11.27 -14.49 4.77
C ALA A 230 -11.87 -15.32 3.64
N CYS A 231 -11.15 -16.32 3.12
CA CYS A 231 -11.72 -17.25 2.14
C CYS A 231 -12.85 -18.07 2.75
N ALA A 232 -12.73 -18.55 3.99
CA ALA A 232 -13.78 -19.33 4.65
C ALA A 232 -15.07 -18.53 4.91
N VAL A 233 -14.94 -17.24 5.23
CA VAL A 233 -16.09 -16.41 5.60
C VAL A 233 -16.70 -15.69 4.39
N LEU A 234 -15.90 -15.30 3.40
CA LEU A 234 -16.38 -14.48 2.29
C LEU A 234 -16.47 -15.25 0.98
N VAL A 235 -15.49 -16.08 0.66
CA VAL A 235 -15.41 -16.75 -0.63
C VAL A 235 -16.22 -18.05 -0.63
N LEU A 236 -16.12 -18.85 0.43
CA LEU A 236 -16.84 -20.13 0.57
C LEU A 236 -18.38 -19.99 0.58
N PRO A 237 -19.00 -18.99 1.25
CA PRO A 237 -20.46 -18.86 1.25
C PRO A 237 -21.04 -18.29 -0.05
N GLY A 238 -20.21 -17.65 -0.88
CA GLY A 238 -20.60 -17.09 -2.17
C GLY A 238 -20.24 -17.99 -3.36
N TRP A 239 -19.83 -19.23 -3.09
CA TRP A 239 -19.46 -20.26 -4.06
C TRP A 239 -20.65 -21.17 -4.42
#